data_AF-A0A9X2MPQ3-F1
#
_entry.id   AF-A0A9X2MPQ3-F1
#
_cell.length_a   1.000
_cell.length_b   1.000
_cell.length_c   1.000
_cell.angle_alpha   90.00
_cell.angle_beta   90.00
_cell.angle_gamma   90.00
#
_symmetry.space_group_name_H-M   'P 1'
#
loop_
_entity.id
_entity.type
_entity.pdbx_description
1 polymer ?
#
loop_
_entity_poly.entity_id
_entity_poly.type
_entity_poly.pdbx_seq_one_letter_code
_entity_poly.pdbx_strand_id
1 'polypeptide(L)'
;MNFSTIWNWQIEPLPILISLLVYFLPVIWREKRSDAYTPLYFSIYPLAKLNVPLSRYLGKSYLYDYFDEEDAEKEKKVMKIKSVYSAIIFVVVTPVFISVIWTLYLTEKQFYIVAAFVLLSILYRFIKSTYFFNHYTYIPRRKLIGTFYFLILLIFSYILIRSHLWISPLLQKKEYLKILTSAGDFILINIVINILLVAIIIPTLISIVFNKDERKKNLEGTNAYKQVGASYDSEIINENKYF
;
A
#
# COMPACT_ATOMS: atom_id res chain seq x y z
N MET A 1 36.19 6.44 -23.74
CA MET A 1 35.01 7.24 -23.33
C MET A 1 35.48 8.19 -22.23
N ASN A 2 35.60 9.48 -22.53
CA ASN A 2 36.11 10.47 -21.58
C ASN A 2 35.06 10.78 -20.51
N PHE A 3 35.47 10.76 -19.24
CA PHE A 3 34.63 11.10 -18.08
C PHE A 3 34.02 12.51 -18.18
N SER A 4 34.62 13.42 -18.95
CA SER A 4 34.18 14.81 -19.11
C SER A 4 32.85 14.97 -19.85
N THR A 5 32.42 14.00 -20.66
CA THR A 5 31.17 14.12 -21.43
C THR A 5 29.92 13.85 -20.58
N ILE A 6 30.06 13.13 -19.46
CA ILE A 6 28.95 12.83 -18.53
C ILE A 6 28.53 14.10 -17.76
N TRP A 7 29.45 15.05 -17.56
CA TRP A 7 29.22 16.26 -16.75
C TRP A 7 28.63 17.44 -17.53
N ASN A 8 28.57 17.37 -18.86
CA ASN A 8 27.96 18.42 -19.70
C ASN A 8 26.47 18.20 -19.97
N TRP A 9 25.81 17.32 -19.22
CA TRP A 9 24.37 17.13 -19.34
C TRP A 9 23.65 18.26 -18.61
N GLN A 10 22.71 18.92 -19.30
CA GLN A 10 21.81 19.94 -18.73
C GLN A 10 20.98 19.42 -17.54
N ILE A 11 21.03 18.12 -17.28
CA ILE A 11 20.44 17.42 -16.16
C ILE A 11 21.59 16.80 -15.36
N GLU A 12 21.87 17.35 -14.19
CA GLU A 12 22.84 16.77 -13.27
C GLU A 12 22.28 15.43 -12.74
N PRO A 13 22.98 14.29 -12.92
CA PRO A 13 22.47 12.97 -12.53
C PRO A 13 22.53 12.72 -11.02
N LEU A 14 23.46 13.37 -10.31
CA LEU A 14 23.69 13.17 -8.89
C LEU A 14 22.50 13.64 -8.01
N PRO A 15 21.93 14.85 -8.19
CA PRO A 15 20.74 15.28 -7.46
C PRO A 15 19.53 14.34 -7.66
N ILE A 16 19.34 13.81 -8.87
CA ILE A 16 18.30 12.83 -9.18
C ILE A 16 18.51 11.56 -8.37
N LEU A 17 19.71 10.98 -8.40
CA LEU A 17 20.02 9.75 -7.67
C LEU A 17 19.81 9.91 -6.17
N ILE A 18 20.29 11.00 -5.58
CA ILE A 18 20.09 11.30 -4.15
C ILE A 18 18.59 11.41 -3.84
N SER A 19 17.83 12.11 -4.67
CA SER A 19 16.38 12.29 -4.51
C SER A 19 15.63 10.95 -4.57
N LEU A 20 16.01 10.08 -5.50
CA LEU A 20 15.47 8.72 -5.59
C LEU A 20 15.84 7.90 -4.34
N LEU A 21 17.05 8.02 -3.83
CA LEU A 21 17.47 7.34 -2.60
C LEU A 21 16.66 7.80 -1.38
N VAL A 22 16.33 9.10 -1.26
CA VAL A 22 15.47 9.62 -0.18
C VAL A 22 14.12 8.92 -0.15
N TYR A 23 13.56 8.57 -1.31
CA TYR A 23 12.31 7.81 -1.38
C TYR A 23 12.53 6.29 -1.22
N PHE A 24 13.47 5.71 -1.95
CA PHE A 24 13.63 4.25 -2.00
C PHE A 24 14.30 3.66 -0.76
N LEU A 25 15.19 4.37 -0.06
CA LEU A 25 15.85 3.82 1.15
C LEU A 25 14.83 3.51 2.26
N PRO A 26 13.93 4.43 2.68
CA PRO A 26 12.90 4.11 3.65
C PRO A 26 11.98 2.98 3.20
N VAL A 27 11.65 2.92 1.91
CA VAL A 27 10.80 1.88 1.33
C VAL A 27 11.48 0.51 1.40
N ILE A 28 12.75 0.41 0.99
CA ILE A 28 13.53 -0.83 1.02
C ILE A 28 13.82 -1.25 2.48
N TRP A 29 14.12 -0.29 3.35
CA TRP A 29 14.34 -0.57 4.77
C TRP A 29 13.08 -1.15 5.43
N ARG A 30 11.92 -0.56 5.15
CA ARG A 30 10.62 -1.07 5.62
C ARG A 30 10.33 -2.47 5.09
N GLU A 31 10.66 -2.74 3.83
CA GLU A 31 10.51 -4.06 3.21
C GLU A 31 11.35 -5.12 3.94
N LYS A 32 12.60 -4.80 4.31
CA LYS A 32 13.53 -5.71 5.00
C LYS A 32 13.24 -5.93 6.49
N ARG A 33 12.66 -4.95 7.21
CA ARG A 33 12.41 -5.00 8.67
C ARG A 33 11.08 -5.66 9.07
N SER A 34 10.39 -6.33 8.15
CA SER A 34 9.03 -6.83 8.38
C SER A 34 8.91 -8.07 9.31
N ASP A 35 9.21 -7.86 10.60
CA ASP A 35 8.55 -8.54 11.74
C ASP A 35 7.48 -7.66 12.41
N ALA A 36 7.25 -6.45 11.88
CA ALA A 36 6.12 -5.61 12.25
C ALA A 36 4.97 -5.75 11.23
N TYR A 37 4.05 -6.64 11.57
CA TYR A 37 2.68 -6.82 11.05
C TYR A 37 2.02 -5.57 10.42
N THR A 38 2.17 -5.34 9.11
CA THR A 38 1.51 -4.21 8.42
C THR A 38 0.94 -4.60 7.04
N PRO A 39 -0.40 -4.71 6.88
CA PRO A 39 -1.07 -5.05 5.63
C PRO A 39 -0.59 -4.23 4.45
N LEU A 40 -0.14 -4.92 3.41
CA LEU A 40 0.55 -4.32 2.27
C LEU A 40 -0.34 -3.93 1.10
N TYR A 41 -1.58 -4.40 1.10
CA TYR A 41 -2.64 -3.74 0.35
C TYR A 41 -2.85 -2.30 0.87
N PHE A 42 -2.21 -1.98 2.03
CA PHE A 42 -2.23 -0.73 2.79
C PHE A 42 -0.85 -0.15 3.15
N SER A 43 0.25 -0.67 2.59
CA SER A 43 1.54 0.03 2.48
C SER A 43 2.57 -0.82 1.76
N ILE A 44 2.76 -0.64 0.46
CA ILE A 44 3.92 -1.05 -0.36
C ILE A 44 4.97 -2.05 0.26
N TYR A 45 4.95 -3.29 -0.26
CA TYR A 45 5.81 -4.52 -0.17
C TYR A 45 6.32 -5.17 1.17
N PRO A 46 6.28 -6.54 1.37
CA PRO A 46 5.75 -7.68 0.58
C PRO A 46 4.61 -8.52 1.25
N LEU A 47 3.81 -9.17 0.40
CA LEU A 47 2.55 -9.89 0.68
C LEU A 47 2.66 -11.29 1.31
N ALA A 48 3.83 -11.75 1.73
CA ALA A 48 3.97 -13.14 2.20
C ALA A 48 3.36 -13.37 3.59
N LYS A 49 3.45 -12.40 4.51
CA LYS A 49 3.02 -12.58 5.92
C LYS A 49 1.58 -12.12 6.22
N LEU A 50 0.91 -11.45 5.28
CA LEU A 50 -0.47 -10.92 5.46
C LEU A 50 -1.55 -11.63 4.67
N ASN A 51 -1.17 -12.40 3.65
CA ASN A 51 -2.06 -13.41 3.09
C ASN A 51 -2.50 -14.39 4.18
N VAL A 52 -1.68 -14.67 5.20
CA VAL A 52 -2.05 -15.56 6.31
C VAL A 52 -3.18 -14.96 7.16
N PRO A 53 -3.11 -13.76 7.75
CA PRO A 53 -4.24 -13.12 8.42
C PRO A 53 -5.49 -12.94 7.57
N LEU A 54 -5.35 -12.53 6.30
CA LEU A 54 -6.49 -12.38 5.37
C LEU A 54 -7.09 -13.74 4.99
N SER A 55 -6.28 -14.76 4.71
CA SER A 55 -6.74 -16.11 4.40
C SER A 55 -7.32 -16.79 5.63
N ARG A 56 -6.72 -16.61 6.82
CA ARG A 56 -7.27 -17.04 8.11
C ARG A 56 -8.61 -16.36 8.40
N TYR A 57 -8.72 -15.05 8.14
CA TYR A 57 -9.98 -14.33 8.27
C TYR A 57 -11.03 -14.82 7.26
N LEU A 58 -10.67 -14.95 5.98
CA LEU A 58 -11.59 -15.37 4.92
C LEU A 58 -11.89 -16.87 4.94
N GLY A 59 -11.23 -17.66 5.78
CA GLY A 59 -11.41 -19.10 5.84
C GLY A 59 -10.79 -19.86 4.65
N LYS A 60 -9.72 -19.34 4.05
CA LYS A 60 -9.07 -19.89 2.84
C LYS A 60 -7.60 -20.30 3.05
N SER A 61 -7.19 -20.48 4.30
CA SER A 61 -5.83 -20.89 4.62
C SER A 61 -5.63 -22.39 4.36
N TYR A 62 -4.58 -22.76 3.63
CA TYR A 62 -4.09 -24.15 3.53
C TYR A 62 -3.70 -24.72 4.90
N LEU A 63 -3.37 -23.85 5.86
CA LEU A 63 -3.13 -24.19 7.26
C LEU A 63 -4.47 -24.06 7.99
N TYR A 64 -5.03 -25.16 8.49
CA TYR A 64 -6.34 -25.29 9.15
C TYR A 64 -6.53 -24.48 10.47
N ASP A 65 -5.84 -23.35 10.64
CA ASP A 65 -6.01 -22.38 11.72
C ASP A 65 -7.05 -21.33 11.31
N TYR A 66 -8.30 -21.50 11.73
CA TYR A 66 -9.32 -20.47 11.59
C TYR A 66 -9.41 -19.66 12.88
N PHE A 67 -9.60 -18.34 12.76
CA PHE A 67 -9.99 -17.54 13.92
C PHE A 67 -11.44 -17.81 14.27
N ASP A 68 -11.75 -17.84 15.57
CA ASP A 68 -13.12 -17.74 16.05
C ASP A 68 -13.77 -16.44 15.57
N GLU A 69 -15.10 -16.39 15.57
CA GLU A 69 -15.84 -15.26 14.98
C GLU A 69 -15.50 -13.92 15.63
N GLU A 70 -15.34 -13.94 16.96
CA GLU A 70 -15.03 -12.75 17.76
C GLU A 70 -13.60 -12.23 17.52
N ASP A 71 -12.61 -13.14 17.47
CA ASP A 71 -11.21 -12.77 17.27
C ASP A 71 -10.94 -12.27 15.86
N ALA A 72 -11.61 -12.84 14.85
CA ALA A 72 -11.53 -12.36 13.49
C ALA A 72 -12.05 -10.92 13.33
N GLU A 73 -13.14 -10.55 14.00
CA GLU A 73 -13.68 -9.20 13.95
C GLU A 73 -12.81 -8.20 14.75
N LYS A 74 -12.20 -8.63 15.86
CA LYS A 74 -11.18 -7.84 16.58
C LYS A 74 -9.97 -7.57 15.67
N GLU A 75 -9.44 -8.59 15.03
CA GLU A 75 -8.33 -8.46 14.08
C GLU A 75 -8.68 -7.55 12.90
N LYS A 76 -9.88 -7.68 12.33
CA LYS A 76 -10.36 -6.77 11.28
C LYS A 76 -10.37 -5.31 11.72
N LYS A 77 -10.82 -5.00 12.94
CA LYS A 77 -10.80 -3.63 13.47
C LYS A 77 -9.36 -3.11 13.62
N VAL A 78 -8.46 -3.93 14.18
CA VAL A 78 -7.04 -3.59 14.33
C VAL A 78 -6.39 -3.34 12.96
N MET A 79 -6.68 -4.20 11.98
CA MET A 79 -6.20 -4.05 10.60
C MET A 79 -6.72 -2.77 9.96
N LYS A 80 -8.00 -2.40 10.15
CA LYS A 80 -8.55 -1.13 9.66
C LYS A 80 -7.76 0.06 10.19
N ILE A 81 -7.58 0.15 11.50
CA ILE A 81 -6.91 1.27 12.15
C ILE A 81 -5.46 1.38 11.66
N LYS A 82 -4.70 0.27 11.73
CA LYS A 82 -3.30 0.25 11.27
C LYS A 82 -3.16 0.63 9.79
N SER A 83 -4.09 0.16 8.96
CA SER A 83 -4.09 0.44 7.52
C SER A 83 -4.36 1.91 7.21
N VAL A 84 -5.28 2.56 7.94
CA VAL A 84 -5.53 4.00 7.80
C VAL A 84 -4.29 4.81 8.15
N TYR A 85 -3.67 4.55 9.31
CA TYR A 85 -2.47 5.27 9.71
C TYR A 85 -1.31 5.07 8.73
N SER A 86 -1.07 3.83 8.29
CA SER A 86 -0.01 3.52 7.32
C SER A 86 -0.26 4.21 5.97
N ALA A 87 -1.52 4.21 5.51
CA ALA A 87 -1.92 4.88 4.29
C ALA A 87 -1.77 6.40 4.40
N ILE A 88 -2.15 7.04 5.51
CA ILE A 88 -1.94 8.49 5.71
C ILE A 88 -0.45 8.84 5.62
N ILE A 89 0.41 8.08 6.32
CA ILE A 89 1.86 8.32 6.29
C ILE A 89 2.41 8.18 4.86
N PHE A 90 1.99 7.14 4.14
CA PHE A 90 2.50 6.87 2.81
C PHE A 90 1.93 7.79 1.73
N VAL A 91 0.62 8.04 1.75
CA VAL A 91 -0.12 8.72 0.68
C VAL A 91 -0.12 10.23 0.86
N VAL A 92 0.00 10.72 2.11
CA VAL A 92 -0.06 12.15 2.42
C VAL A 92 1.29 12.66 2.91
N VAL A 93 1.80 12.09 4.01
CA VAL A 93 3.00 12.65 4.67
C VAL A 93 4.25 12.47 3.82
N THR A 94 4.44 11.29 3.25
CA THR A 94 5.61 10.96 2.42
C THR A 94 5.71 11.86 1.18
N PRO A 95 4.66 12.02 0.32
CA PRO A 95 4.76 12.91 -0.84
C PRO A 95 4.98 14.37 -0.46
N VAL A 96 4.42 14.87 0.66
CA VAL A 96 4.78 16.22 1.15
C VAL A 96 6.27 16.31 1.46
N PHE A 97 6.78 15.40 2.28
CA PHE A 97 8.17 15.43 2.74
C PHE A 97 9.17 15.31 1.60
N ILE A 98 8.98 14.33 0.70
CA ILE A 98 9.88 14.15 -0.44
C ILE A 98 9.74 15.32 -1.42
N SER A 99 8.54 15.88 -1.61
CA SER A 99 8.35 17.03 -2.50
C SER A 99 9.07 18.27 -1.99
N VAL A 100 8.98 18.57 -0.69
CA VAL A 100 9.72 19.66 -0.04
C VAL A 100 11.22 19.50 -0.29
N ILE A 101 11.77 18.32 0.03
CA ILE A 101 13.19 18.04 -0.13
C ILE A 101 13.59 18.17 -1.60
N TRP A 102 12.90 17.48 -2.50
CA TRP A 102 13.24 17.50 -3.92
C TRP A 102 13.14 18.91 -4.52
N THR A 103 12.18 19.72 -4.10
CA THR A 103 12.03 21.10 -4.59
C THR A 103 13.20 22.00 -4.15
N LEU A 104 13.88 21.67 -3.04
CA LEU A 104 15.09 22.39 -2.61
C LEU A 104 16.33 22.04 -3.42
N TYR A 105 16.43 20.80 -3.93
CA TYR A 105 17.64 20.27 -4.56
C TYR A 105 17.55 20.10 -6.08
N LEU A 106 16.35 19.99 -6.63
CA LEU A 106 16.11 19.71 -8.04
C LEU A 106 15.62 20.95 -8.77
N THR A 107 16.05 21.08 -10.03
CA THR A 107 15.36 21.94 -10.99
C THR A 107 13.94 21.43 -11.24
N GLU A 108 13.04 22.29 -11.71
CA GLU A 108 11.65 21.93 -12.03
C GLU A 108 11.57 20.73 -12.99
N LYS A 109 12.41 20.70 -14.04
CA LYS A 109 12.46 19.56 -14.97
C LYS A 109 12.89 18.26 -14.29
N GLN A 110 13.93 18.32 -13.45
CA GLN A 110 14.41 17.15 -12.69
C GLN A 110 13.35 16.64 -11.72
N PHE A 111 12.61 17.54 -11.06
CA PHE A 111 11.52 17.19 -10.16
C PHE A 111 10.47 16.32 -10.88
N TYR A 112 9.98 16.75 -12.05
CA TYR A 112 8.97 15.98 -12.78
C TYR A 112 9.49 14.63 -13.28
N ILE A 113 10.77 14.53 -13.67
CA ILE A 113 11.40 13.27 -14.06
C ILE A 113 11.44 12.29 -12.87
N VAL A 114 11.93 12.76 -11.72
CA VAL A 114 12.01 11.95 -10.49
C VAL A 114 10.62 11.54 -10.00
N ALA A 115 9.67 12.48 -10.01
CA ALA A 115 8.27 12.22 -9.67
C ALA A 115 7.65 11.16 -10.57
N ALA A 116 7.84 11.25 -11.89
CA ALA A 116 7.35 10.25 -12.85
C ALA A 116 7.96 8.87 -12.56
N PHE A 117 9.27 8.79 -12.31
CA PHE A 117 9.92 7.53 -11.98
C PHE A 117 9.35 6.91 -10.69
N VAL A 118 9.13 7.71 -9.65
CA VAL A 118 8.51 7.23 -8.41
C VAL A 118 7.07 6.79 -8.63
N LEU A 119 6.26 7.55 -9.36
CA LEU A 119 4.87 7.18 -9.68
C LEU A 119 4.80 5.88 -10.49
N LEU A 120 5.67 5.70 -11.48
CA LEU A 120 5.78 4.44 -12.23
C LEU A 120 6.18 3.28 -11.33
N SER A 121 7.11 3.50 -10.40
CA SER A 121 7.50 2.48 -9.43
C SER A 121 6.34 2.08 -8.51
N ILE A 122 5.51 3.03 -8.06
CA ILE A 122 4.33 2.78 -7.24
C ILE A 122 3.29 2.00 -8.06
N LEU A 123 3.02 2.43 -9.29
CA LEU A 123 2.10 1.76 -10.20
C LEU A 123 2.50 0.31 -10.46
N TYR A 124 3.79 0.06 -10.75
CA TYR A 124 4.32 -1.30 -10.90
C TYR A 124 4.06 -2.16 -9.65
N ARG A 125 4.28 -1.60 -8.45
CA ARG A 125 4.03 -2.29 -7.19
C ARG A 125 2.54 -2.57 -6.96
N PHE A 126 1.64 -1.66 -7.37
CA PHE A 126 0.18 -1.88 -7.31
C PHE A 126 -0.29 -2.96 -8.28
N ILE A 127 0.24 -2.99 -9.51
CA ILE A 127 -0.03 -4.06 -10.48
C ILE A 127 0.41 -5.40 -9.91
N LYS A 128 1.66 -5.48 -9.42
CA LYS A 128 2.22 -6.69 -8.82
C LYS A 128 1.38 -7.15 -7.61
N SER A 129 0.99 -6.23 -6.73
CA SER A 129 0.11 -6.52 -5.59
C SER A 129 -1.25 -7.08 -6.02
N THR A 130 -1.89 -6.46 -7.02
CA THR A 130 -3.18 -6.90 -7.56
C THR A 130 -3.09 -8.29 -8.18
N TYR A 131 -1.99 -8.57 -8.89
CA TYR A 131 -1.72 -9.88 -9.48
C TYR A 131 -1.58 -10.97 -8.40
N PHE A 132 -0.76 -10.71 -7.37
CA PHE A 132 -0.59 -11.66 -6.26
C PHE A 132 -1.89 -11.85 -5.45
N PHE A 133 -2.67 -10.81 -5.22
CA PHE A 133 -3.95 -10.94 -4.50
C PHE A 133 -4.87 -11.98 -5.16
N ASN A 134 -4.98 -11.98 -6.49
CA ASN A 134 -5.80 -12.96 -7.22
C ASN A 134 -5.26 -14.38 -7.11
N HIS A 135 -3.94 -14.54 -6.99
CA HIS A 135 -3.34 -15.87 -6.85
C HIS A 135 -3.72 -16.51 -5.51
N TYR A 136 -3.85 -15.71 -4.45
CA TYR A 136 -4.13 -16.20 -3.10
C TYR A 136 -5.59 -16.06 -2.66
N THR A 137 -6.44 -15.37 -3.42
CA THR A 137 -7.85 -15.21 -3.12
C THR A 137 -8.72 -15.50 -4.35
N TYR A 138 -9.60 -16.50 -4.24
CA TYR A 138 -10.57 -16.85 -5.29
C TYR A 138 -11.72 -15.83 -5.46
N ILE A 139 -11.54 -14.58 -5.02
CA ILE A 139 -12.60 -13.57 -5.02
C ILE A 139 -12.40 -12.62 -6.20
N PRO A 140 -13.38 -12.48 -7.12
CA PRO A 140 -13.25 -11.66 -8.33
C PRO A 140 -13.41 -10.15 -8.01
N ARG A 141 -12.54 -9.59 -7.17
CA ARG A 141 -12.53 -8.15 -6.78
C ARG A 141 -11.41 -7.34 -7.40
N ARG A 142 -10.73 -7.89 -8.40
CA ARG A 142 -9.59 -7.27 -9.10
C ARG A 142 -9.90 -5.84 -9.57
N LYS A 143 -11.05 -5.64 -10.21
CA LYS A 143 -11.44 -4.33 -10.75
C LYS A 143 -11.58 -3.30 -9.62
N LEU A 144 -12.25 -3.67 -8.54
CA LEU A 144 -12.45 -2.83 -7.36
C LEU A 144 -11.11 -2.44 -6.73
N ILE A 145 -10.24 -3.41 -6.44
CA ILE A 145 -8.90 -3.16 -5.88
C ILE A 145 -8.07 -2.27 -6.80
N GLY A 146 -8.12 -2.51 -8.11
CA GLY A 146 -7.46 -1.68 -9.11
C GLY A 146 -7.96 -0.22 -9.08
N THR A 147 -9.27 0.00 -9.00
CA THR A 147 -9.85 1.34 -8.86
C THR A 147 -9.37 2.05 -7.59
N PHE A 148 -9.32 1.34 -6.46
CA PHE A 148 -8.81 1.91 -5.21
C PHE A 148 -7.33 2.28 -5.30
N TYR A 149 -6.49 1.42 -5.87
CA TYR A 149 -5.07 1.74 -6.09
C TYR A 149 -4.88 2.91 -7.03
N PHE A 150 -5.70 3.03 -8.07
CA PHE A 150 -5.69 4.18 -8.96
C PHE A 150 -6.04 5.47 -8.21
N LEU A 151 -7.09 5.46 -7.37
CA LEU A 151 -7.45 6.62 -6.54
C LEU A 151 -6.31 7.01 -5.58
N ILE A 152 -5.68 6.04 -4.92
CA ILE A 152 -4.55 6.29 -4.02
C ILE A 152 -3.36 6.87 -4.79
N LEU A 153 -3.08 6.38 -6.00
CA LEU A 153 -2.04 6.94 -6.86
C LEU A 153 -2.33 8.40 -7.24
N LEU A 154 -3.59 8.73 -7.54
CA LEU A 154 -4.02 10.10 -7.83
C LEU A 154 -3.87 11.03 -6.62
N ILE A 155 -4.21 10.58 -5.42
CA ILE A 155 -4.03 11.37 -4.20
C ILE A 155 -2.53 11.60 -3.94
N PHE A 156 -1.72 10.54 -4.05
CA PHE A 156 -0.26 10.65 -3.88
C PHE A 156 0.34 11.64 -4.90
N SER A 157 0.00 11.53 -6.18
CA SER A 157 0.50 12.41 -7.23
C SER A 157 0.04 13.84 -7.06
N TYR A 158 -1.23 14.05 -6.70
CA TYR A 158 -1.79 15.37 -6.40
C TYR A 158 -1.00 16.04 -5.27
N ILE A 159 -0.79 15.36 -4.14
CA ILE A 159 -0.09 15.93 -2.98
C ILE A 159 1.38 16.20 -3.33
N LEU A 160 2.04 15.28 -4.03
CA LEU A 160 3.43 15.43 -4.45
C LEU A 160 3.62 16.70 -5.30
N ILE A 161 2.80 16.87 -6.34
CA ILE A 161 2.87 18.02 -7.26
C ILE A 161 2.42 19.29 -6.55
N ARG A 162 1.35 19.24 -5.76
CA ARG A 162 0.81 20.43 -5.09
C ARG A 162 1.77 20.98 -4.04
N SER A 163 2.49 20.11 -3.34
CA SER A 163 3.55 20.51 -2.41
C SER A 163 4.70 21.23 -3.13
N HIS A 164 5.06 20.76 -4.33
CA HIS A 164 6.09 21.40 -5.16
C HIS A 164 5.65 22.79 -5.63
N LEU A 165 4.43 22.88 -6.16
CA LEU A 165 3.85 24.15 -6.63
C LEU A 165 3.65 25.18 -5.52
N TRP A 166 3.47 24.73 -4.27
CA TRP A 166 3.40 25.62 -3.11
C TRP A 166 4.78 26.20 -2.76
N ILE A 167 5.83 25.39 -2.76
CA ILE A 167 7.17 25.77 -2.27
C ILE A 167 8.01 26.46 -3.35
N SER A 168 7.95 25.97 -4.58
CA SER A 168 8.75 26.45 -5.72
C SER A 168 8.76 27.97 -5.89
N PRO A 169 7.61 28.69 -5.95
CA PRO A 169 7.62 30.14 -6.15
C PRO A 169 8.22 30.91 -4.97
N LEU A 170 8.11 30.40 -3.75
CA LEU A 170 8.66 31.03 -2.55
C LEU A 170 10.18 30.89 -2.50
N LEU A 171 10.72 29.73 -2.94
CA LEU A 171 12.15 29.52 -3.06
C LEU A 171 12.78 30.40 -4.15
N GLN A 172 12.13 30.51 -5.31
CA GLN A 172 12.60 31.37 -6.40
C GLN A 172 12.69 32.85 -5.98
N LYS A 173 11.72 33.31 -5.17
CA LYS A 173 11.72 34.67 -4.60
C LYS A 173 12.60 34.82 -3.35
N LYS A 174 13.24 33.74 -2.87
CA LYS A 174 14.02 33.69 -1.62
C LYS A 174 13.23 34.10 -0.37
N GLU A 175 11.92 33.87 -0.37
CA GLU A 175 11.00 34.24 0.71
C GLU A 175 10.84 33.10 1.74
N TYR A 176 11.94 32.68 2.37
CA TYR A 176 11.96 31.49 3.25
C TYR A 176 11.02 31.61 4.45
N LEU A 177 10.89 32.81 5.04
CA LEU A 177 9.96 33.03 6.15
C LEU A 177 8.50 32.82 5.74
N LYS A 178 8.14 33.14 4.49
CA LYS A 178 6.78 32.92 4.00
C LYS A 178 6.44 31.45 3.81
N ILE A 179 7.44 30.57 3.67
CA ILE A 179 7.21 29.12 3.66
C ILE A 179 6.65 28.68 5.02
N LEU A 180 7.21 29.19 6.12
CA LEU A 180 6.73 28.88 7.47
C LEU A 180 5.34 29.46 7.72
N THR A 181 5.09 30.71 7.33
CA THR A 181 3.79 31.35 7.59
C THR A 181 2.67 30.82 6.70
N SER A 182 2.97 30.41 5.46
CA SER A 182 1.98 29.80 4.54
C SER A 182 1.79 28.30 4.73
N ALA A 183 2.62 27.65 5.57
CA ALA A 183 2.49 26.23 5.87
C ALA A 183 1.14 25.91 6.52
N GLY A 184 0.59 26.80 7.35
CA GLY A 184 -0.71 26.63 7.98
C GLY A 184 -1.84 26.43 6.95
N ASP A 185 -1.93 27.35 5.98
CA ASP A 185 -2.94 27.28 4.91
C ASP A 185 -2.74 26.04 4.03
N PHE A 186 -1.48 25.70 3.72
CA PHE A 186 -1.17 24.51 2.95
C PHE A 186 -1.62 23.24 3.67
N ILE A 187 -1.31 23.12 4.97
CA ILE A 187 -1.69 21.97 5.81
C ILE A 187 -3.22 21.86 5.89
N LEU A 188 -3.92 22.95 6.21
CA LEU A 188 -5.37 22.91 6.39
C LEU A 188 -6.11 22.54 5.09
N ILE A 189 -5.74 23.15 3.96
CA ILE A 189 -6.47 22.93 2.70
C ILE A 189 -6.02 21.65 2.03
N ASN A 190 -4.71 21.41 1.91
CA ASN A 190 -4.19 20.34 1.06
C ASN A 190 -3.89 19.06 1.85
N ILE A 191 -3.49 19.14 3.12
CA ILE A 191 -3.16 17.94 3.91
C ILE A 191 -4.39 17.39 4.61
N VAL A 192 -5.13 18.20 5.37
CA VAL A 192 -6.28 17.72 6.17
C VAL A 192 -7.38 17.12 5.28
N ILE A 193 -7.74 17.77 4.18
CA ILE A 193 -8.75 17.26 3.24
C ILE A 193 -8.34 15.88 2.71
N ASN A 194 -7.08 15.71 2.31
CA ASN A 194 -6.61 14.43 1.79
C ASN A 194 -6.48 13.35 2.88
N ILE A 195 -6.16 13.72 4.12
CA ILE A 195 -6.23 12.79 5.26
C ILE A 195 -7.65 12.27 5.44
N LEU A 196 -8.65 13.17 5.41
CA LEU A 196 -10.06 12.78 5.53
C LEU A 196 -10.50 11.85 4.38
N LEU A 197 -10.10 12.16 3.14
CA LEU A 197 -10.37 11.28 1.99
C LEU A 197 -9.76 9.89 2.17
N VAL A 198 -8.48 9.80 2.53
CA VAL A 198 -7.81 8.52 2.80
C VAL A 198 -8.47 7.77 3.95
N ALA A 199 -8.85 8.47 5.03
CA ALA A 199 -9.53 7.89 6.18
C ALA A 199 -10.94 7.35 5.86
N ILE A 200 -11.58 7.78 4.78
CA ILE A 200 -12.85 7.22 4.30
C ILE A 200 -12.61 6.06 3.32
N ILE A 201 -11.72 6.26 2.34
CA ILE A 201 -11.46 5.32 1.24
C ILE A 201 -10.91 3.99 1.79
N ILE A 202 -9.93 4.05 2.70
CA ILE A 202 -9.22 2.87 3.19
C ILE A 202 -10.12 1.94 4.02
N PRO A 203 -10.86 2.40 5.05
CA PRO A 203 -11.77 1.53 5.79
C PRO A 203 -12.93 1.00 4.94
N THR A 204 -13.38 1.77 3.94
CA THR A 204 -14.42 1.34 3.01
C THR A 204 -13.91 0.16 2.17
N LEU A 205 -12.72 0.26 1.60
CA LEU A 205 -12.08 -0.85 0.88
C LEU A 205 -11.93 -2.07 1.79
N ILE A 206 -11.43 -1.92 3.02
CA ILE A 206 -11.28 -3.04 3.95
C ILE A 206 -12.63 -3.67 4.27
N SER A 207 -13.68 -2.86 4.48
CA SER A 207 -15.01 -3.38 4.80
C SER A 207 -15.62 -4.14 3.63
N ILE A 208 -15.40 -3.67 2.40
CA ILE A 208 -15.80 -4.38 1.19
C ILE A 208 -15.00 -5.68 1.09
N VAL A 209 -13.66 -5.62 1.12
CA VAL A 209 -12.74 -6.76 0.94
C VAL A 209 -12.93 -7.84 2.02
N PHE A 210 -13.05 -7.46 3.29
CA PHE A 210 -13.26 -8.35 4.43
C PHE A 210 -14.76 -8.55 4.69
N ASN A 211 -15.46 -9.13 3.72
CA ASN A 211 -16.89 -9.38 3.82
C ASN A 211 -17.17 -10.59 4.73
N LYS A 212 -18.08 -10.40 5.70
CA LYS A 212 -18.51 -11.44 6.66
C LYS A 212 -19.29 -12.58 5.99
N ASP A 213 -20.11 -12.28 4.99
CA ASP A 213 -20.91 -13.28 4.27
C ASP A 213 -20.02 -14.20 3.45
N GLU A 214 -18.98 -13.65 2.83
CA GLU A 214 -17.98 -14.45 2.10
C GLU A 214 -17.19 -15.35 3.04
N ARG A 215 -16.85 -14.88 4.25
CA ARG A 215 -16.22 -15.71 5.28
C ARG A 215 -17.13 -16.88 5.67
N LYS A 216 -18.42 -16.63 5.95
CA LYS A 216 -19.39 -17.67 6.30
C LYS A 216 -19.50 -18.74 5.22
N LYS A 217 -19.68 -18.32 3.96
CA LYS A 217 -19.72 -19.23 2.80
C LYS A 217 -18.46 -20.09 2.67
N ASN A 218 -17.28 -19.51 2.89
CA ASN A 218 -16.03 -20.26 2.81
C ASN A 218 -15.92 -21.28 3.96
N LEU A 219 -16.27 -20.90 5.19
CA LEU A 219 -16.26 -21.79 6.35
C LEU A 219 -17.26 -22.95 6.19
N GLU A 220 -18.46 -22.68 5.69
CA GLU A 220 -19.46 -23.70 5.35
C GLU A 220 -18.91 -24.69 4.31
N GLY A 221 -18.29 -24.18 3.24
CA GLY A 221 -17.66 -25.02 2.21
C GLY A 221 -16.50 -25.87 2.75
N THR A 222 -15.66 -25.32 3.63
CA THR A 222 -14.58 -26.08 4.29
C THR A 222 -15.15 -27.17 5.20
N ASN A 223 -16.18 -26.86 5.99
CA ASN A 223 -16.80 -27.83 6.89
C ASN A 223 -17.48 -28.97 6.11
N ALA A 224 -18.15 -28.66 5.00
CA ALA A 224 -18.72 -29.66 4.10
C ALA A 224 -17.62 -30.57 3.52
N TYR A 225 -16.50 -30.01 3.07
CA TYR A 225 -15.38 -30.80 2.56
C TYR A 225 -14.77 -31.71 3.63
N LYS A 226 -14.62 -31.22 4.88
CA LYS A 226 -14.16 -32.03 6.01
C LYS A 226 -15.11 -33.18 6.34
N GLN A 227 -16.42 -32.95 6.28
CA GLN A 227 -17.42 -33.99 6.51
C GLN A 227 -17.38 -35.07 5.42
N VAL A 228 -17.23 -34.68 4.15
CA VAL A 228 -17.09 -35.63 3.03
C VAL A 228 -15.77 -36.41 3.13
N GLY A 229 -14.66 -35.76 3.45
CA GLY A 229 -13.36 -36.42 3.66
C GLY A 229 -13.37 -37.41 4.83
N ALA A 230 -13.96 -37.01 5.98
CA ALA A 230 -14.09 -37.89 7.14
C ALA A 230 -15.02 -39.09 6.87
N SER A 231 -16.07 -38.91 6.07
CA SER A 231 -16.92 -40.01 5.59
C SER A 231 -16.11 -41.01 4.77
N TYR A 232 -15.29 -40.53 3.83
CA TYR A 232 -14.46 -41.36 2.95
C TYR A 232 -13.40 -42.15 3.73
N ASP A 233 -12.72 -41.50 4.69
CA ASP A 233 -11.74 -42.17 5.55
C ASP A 233 -12.41 -43.23 6.45
N SER A 234 -13.64 -42.98 6.92
CA SER A 234 -14.39 -43.95 7.73
C SER A 234 -14.87 -45.17 6.93
N GLU A 235 -15.18 -45.01 5.64
CA GLU A 235 -15.49 -46.13 4.73
C GLU A 235 -14.26 -46.99 4.47
N ILE A 236 -13.10 -46.38 4.18
CA ILE A 236 -11.82 -47.11 3.96
C ILE A 236 -11.38 -47.88 5.22
N ILE A 237 -11.57 -47.32 6.41
CA ILE A 237 -11.24 -48.00 7.67
C ILE A 237 -12.19 -49.16 7.94
N ASN A 238 -13.47 -49.04 7.58
CA ASN A 238 -14.43 -50.14 7.73
C ASN A 238 -14.21 -51.26 6.69
N GLU A 239 -13.87 -50.95 5.44
CA GLU A 239 -13.55 -51.97 4.43
C GLU A 239 -12.28 -52.76 4.79
N ASN A 240 -11.28 -52.12 5.39
CA ASN A 240 -10.05 -52.79 5.84
C ASN A 240 -10.20 -53.61 7.13
N LYS A 241 -11.35 -53.57 7.81
CA LYS A 241 -11.62 -54.44 8.99
C LYS A 241 -12.13 -55.83 8.62
N TYR A 242 -12.50 -56.04 7.35
CA TYR A 242 -13.03 -57.31 6.85
C TYR A 242 -12.03 -58.11 6.00
N PHE A 243 -10.77 -57.68 5.99
CA PHE A 243 -9.60 -58.41 5.48
C PHE A 243 -8.64 -58.73 6.62
#